data_AF-A0A9D2PQS8-F1
#
_entry.id   AF-A0A9D2PQS8-F1
#
_cell.length_a   1.000
_cell.length_b   1.000
_cell.length_c   1.000
_cell.angle_alpha   90.00
_cell.angle_beta   90.00
_cell.angle_gamma   90.00
#
_symmetry.space_group_name_H-M   'P 1'
#
loop_
_entity.id
_entity.type
_entity.pdbx_description
1 polymer ?
#
loop_
_entity_poly.entity_id
_entity_poly.type
_entity_poly.pdbx_seq_one_letter_code
_entity_poly.pdbx_strand_id
1 'polypeptide(L)' 'MNDEKNKPLLVPLSDVQEKTAEWLVPGYMPRGQINIWAGDGGSGKTTAGRREVYN' A
#
# COMPACT_ATOMS: atom_id res chain seq x y z
N MET A 1 20.71 22.54 4.16
CA MET A 1 19.86 22.52 5.38
C MET A 1 18.44 22.15 4.97
N ASN A 2 18.12 20.85 4.87
CA ASN A 2 16.75 20.34 4.61
C ASN A 2 16.52 18.88 5.06
N ASP A 3 17.46 18.27 5.81
CA ASP A 3 17.40 16.84 6.17
C ASP A 3 16.37 16.53 7.29
N GLU A 4 15.82 17.54 7.96
CA GLU A 4 14.75 17.39 8.96
C GLU A 4 13.42 16.90 8.34
N LYS A 5 13.17 17.17 7.04
CA LYS A 5 11.88 16.85 6.40
C LYS A 5 11.70 15.38 6.05
N ASN A 6 12.76 14.57 6.07
CA ASN A 6 12.73 13.20 5.54
C ASN A 6 13.01 12.14 6.61
N LYS A 7 12.80 12.48 7.88
CA LYS A 7 12.90 11.52 8.98
C LYS A 7 11.62 10.67 9.02
N PRO A 8 11.73 9.34 9.11
CA PRO A 8 10.56 8.49 9.26
C PRO A 8 9.84 8.82 10.57
N LEU A 9 8.52 8.95 10.50
CA LEU A 9 7.68 9.12 11.68
C LEU A 9 7.68 7.80 12.46
N LEU A 10 8.26 7.81 13.66
CA LEU A 10 8.25 6.68 14.58
C LEU A 10 7.22 6.94 15.67
N VAL A 11 6.25 6.04 15.82
CA VAL A 11 5.20 6.11 16.84
C VAL A 11 5.18 4.77 17.58
N PRO A 12 5.12 4.76 18.94
CA PRO A 12 4.92 3.53 19.69
C PRO A 12 3.62 2.83 19.27
N LEU A 13 3.68 1.51 19.09
CA LEU A 13 2.49 0.74 18.69
C LEU A 13 1.34 0.83 19.71
N SER A 14 1.66 1.04 20.99
CA SER A 14 0.68 1.27 22.07
C SER A 14 -0.21 2.49 21.84
N ASP A 15 0.30 3.47 21.10
CA ASP A 15 -0.37 4.76 20.89
C ASP A 15 -1.17 4.76 19.57
N VAL A 16 -1.06 3.67 18.80
CA VAL A 16 -1.79 3.48 17.54
C VAL A 16 -3.19 2.97 17.84
N GLN A 17 -4.20 3.75 17.45
CA GLN A 17 -5.59 3.32 17.49
C GLN A 17 -5.88 2.36 16.33
N GLU A 18 -6.50 1.22 16.62
CA GLU A 18 -6.99 0.31 15.59
C GLU A 18 -8.04 1.01 14.73
N LYS A 19 -7.94 0.81 13.42
CA LYS A 19 -8.87 1.34 12.43
C LYS A 19 -9.21 0.25 11.43
N THR A 20 -10.41 0.33 10.88
CA THR A 20 -10.78 -0.50 9.73
C THR A 20 -9.85 -0.23 8.56
N ALA A 21 -9.45 -1.27 7.85
CA ALA A 21 -8.58 -1.13 6.69
C ALA A 21 -9.22 -0.20 5.64
N GLU A 22 -8.47 0.81 5.20
CA GLU A 22 -8.78 1.53 3.98
C GLU A 22 -8.34 0.67 2.79
N TRP A 23 -9.17 0.59 1.75
CA TRP A 23 -8.94 -0.30 0.62
C TRP A 23 -8.56 0.50 -0.63
N LEU A 24 -7.54 0.04 -1.35
CA LEU A 24 -7.33 0.42 -2.75
C LEU A 24 -8.25 -0.41 -3.66
N VAL A 25 -8.38 -1.71 -3.37
CA VAL A 25 -9.35 -2.61 -4.00
C VAL A 25 -10.17 -3.27 -2.89
N PRO A 26 -11.49 -3.05 -2.80
CA PRO A 26 -12.31 -3.60 -1.73
C PRO A 26 -12.15 -5.12 -1.59
N GLY A 27 -11.75 -5.58 -0.40
CA GLY A 27 -11.60 -7.00 -0.08
C GLY A 27 -10.34 -7.68 -0.64
N TYR A 28 -9.54 -7.00 -1.46
CA TYR A 28 -8.35 -7.58 -2.10
C TYR A 28 -7.06 -6.82 -1.81
N MET A 29 -7.09 -5.49 -1.74
CA MET A 29 -5.88 -4.69 -1.57
C MET A 29 -6.08 -3.56 -0.56
N PRO A 30 -5.50 -3.67 0.65
CA PRO A 30 -5.46 -2.56 1.60
C PRO A 30 -4.52 -1.45 1.11
N ARG A 31 -4.94 -0.20 1.31
CA ARG A 31 -4.20 1.00 0.94
C ARG A 31 -2.95 1.14 1.80
N GLY A 32 -1.83 1.56 1.20
CA GLY A 32 -0.57 1.81 1.91
C GLY A 32 0.20 0.56 2.32
N GLN A 33 -0.24 -0.63 1.93
CA GLN A 33 0.48 -1.89 2.16
C GLN A 33 1.24 -2.35 0.91
N ILE A 34 2.32 -3.10 1.16
CA ILE A 34 3.07 -3.80 0.11
C ILE A 34 2.30 -5.07 -0.27
N ASN A 35 2.03 -5.24 -1.57
CA ASN A 35 1.28 -6.37 -2.10
C ASN A 35 2.14 -7.16 -3.10
N ILE A 36 2.04 -8.49 -3.09
CA ILE A 36 2.79 -9.38 -4.00
C ILE A 36 1.84 -9.91 -5.07
N TRP A 37 2.21 -9.74 -6.34
CA TRP A 37 1.46 -10.24 -7.49
C TRP A 37 2.29 -11.30 -8.20
N ALA A 38 1.92 -12.57 -8.04
CA ALA A 38 2.60 -13.72 -8.63
C ALA A 38 1.71 -14.44 -9.64
N GLY A 39 2.31 -15.01 -10.69
CA GLY A 39 1.61 -15.75 -11.74
C GLY A 39 2.44 -15.81 -13.02
N ASP A 40 1.95 -16.56 -14.01
CA ASP A 40 2.69 -16.82 -15.26
C ASP A 40 2.83 -15.62 -16.19
N GLY A 41 3.74 -15.72 -17.17
CA GLY A 41 3.86 -14.74 -18.25
C GLY A 41 2.51 -14.54 -18.95
N GLY A 42 2.09 -13.28 -19.11
CA GLY A 42 0.81 -12.96 -19.75
C GLY A 42 -0.43 -13.01 -18.84
N SER A 43 -0.31 -13.36 -17.55
CA SER A 43 -1.46 -13.44 -16.62
C SER A 43 -2.09 -12.09 -16.21
N GLY A 44 -1.65 -10.97 -16.80
CA GLY A 44 -2.24 -9.65 -16.56
C GLY A 44 -1.78 -8.89 -15.32
N LYS A 45 -0.76 -9.36 -14.57
CA LYS A 45 -0.22 -8.68 -13.37
C LYS A 45 0.09 -7.19 -13.58
N THR A 46 0.77 -6.86 -14.68
CA THR A 46 1.12 -5.47 -15.03
C THR A 46 -0.12 -4.63 -15.35
N THR A 47 -1.10 -5.23 -16.04
CA THR A 47 -2.33 -4.54 -16.45
C THR A 47 -3.20 -4.22 -15.24
N ALA A 48 -3.40 -5.21 -14.37
CA ALA A 48 -4.19 -5.05 -13.16
C ALA A 48 -3.49 -4.12 -12.16
N GLY A 49 -2.19 -4.28 -11.92
CA GLY A 49 -1.43 -3.35 -11.08
C GLY A 49 -1.49 -1.88 -11.57
N ARG A 50 -1.48 -1.64 -12.89
CA ARG A 50 -1.67 -0.29 -13.43
C ARG A 50 -3.09 0.23 -13.28
N ARG A 51 -4.09 -0.58 -13.61
CA ARG A 51 -5.50 -0.18 -13.59
C ARG A 51 -5.91 0.36 -12.22
N GLU A 52 -5.37 -0.21 -11.16
CA GLU A 52 -5.69 0.15 -9.78
C GLU A 52 -5.01 1.46 -9.32
N VAL A 53 -3.96 1.91 -10.00
CA VAL A 53 -3.26 3.17 -9.68
C VAL A 53 -3.95 4.41 -10.28
N TYR A 54 -4.74 4.24 -11.35
CA TYR A 54 -5.36 5.34 -12.08
C TYR A 54 -6.86 5.56 -11.76
N ASN A 55 -7.39 4.85 -10.76
CA ASN A 55 -8.75 5.04 -10.23
C ASN A 55 -8.71 5.78 -8.89
#